data_AF-A0A2N2ZW01-F1
#
_entry.id   AF-A0A2N2ZW01-F1
#
_cell.length_a   1.000
_cell.length_b   1.000
_cell.length_c   1.000
_cell.angle_alpha   90.00
_cell.angle_beta   90.00
_cell.angle_gamma   90.00
#
_symmetry.space_group_name_H-M   'P 1'
#
loop_
_entity.id
_entity.type
_entity.pdbx_description
1 polymer ?
#
loop_
_entity_poly.entity_id
_entity_poly.type
_entity_poly.pdbx_seq_one_letter_code
_entity_poly.pdbx_strand_id
1 'polypeptide(L)' 'MKKLAVVALGGNALLRSDQKGTIDDQEANVYGTAEKMLTLIKANYNLVITHGNGPQVGNILLAN' A
#
# COMPACT_ATOMS: atom_id res chain seq x y z
N MET A 1 18.26 15.59 -14.28
CA MET A 1 18.13 14.60 -13.18
C MET A 1 16.66 14.25 -13.00
N LYS A 2 16.31 12.98 -12.76
CA LYS A 2 14.92 12.59 -12.43
C LYS A 2 14.54 13.17 -11.06
N LYS A 3 13.29 13.63 -10.92
CA LYS A 3 12.75 14.08 -9.63
C LYS A 3 12.48 12.85 -8.74
N LEU A 4 12.63 13.01 -7.42
CA LEU A 4 12.28 11.97 -6.45
C LEU A 4 10.87 12.22 -5.90
N ALA A 5 10.03 11.19 -5.91
CA ALA A 5 8.75 11.16 -5.21
C ALA A 5 8.84 10.13 -4.07
N VAL A 6 8.56 10.58 -2.84
CA VAL A 6 8.39 9.71 -1.68
C VAL A 6 6.91 9.58 -1.41
N VAL A 7 6.37 8.37 -1.51
CA VAL A 7 4.94 8.08 -1.36
C VAL A 7 4.71 7.26 -0.11
N ALA A 8 4.01 7.83 0.86
CA ALA A 8 3.61 7.15 2.09
C ALA A 8 2.18 6.64 1.95
N LEU A 9 2.01 5.32 1.87
CA LEU A 9 0.72 4.65 1.81
C LEU A 9 0.15 4.48 3.22
N GLY A 10 -1.11 4.87 3.41
CA GLY A 10 -1.82 4.56 4.67
C GLY A 10 -2.05 3.06 4.82
N GLY A 11 -2.25 2.56 6.05
CA GLY A 11 -2.61 1.15 6.28
C GLY A 11 -3.89 0.71 5.53
N ASN A 12 -4.80 1.66 5.30
CA ASN A 12 -6.03 1.47 4.51
C ASN A 12 -5.78 1.22 3.01
N ALA A 13 -4.58 1.50 2.51
CA ALA A 13 -4.17 1.13 1.15
C ALA A 13 -3.85 -0.36 1.02
N LEU A 14 -3.67 -1.05 2.14
CA LEU A 14 -3.39 -2.47 2.22
C LEU A 14 -4.63 -3.24 2.73
N LEU A 15 -5.31 -2.71 3.75
CA LEU A 15 -6.50 -3.33 4.31
C LEU A 15 -7.53 -2.29 4.75
N ARG A 16 -8.75 -2.36 4.20
CA ARG A 16 -9.85 -1.46 4.56
C ARG A 16 -10.62 -1.99 5.77
N SER A 17 -11.30 -1.09 6.48
CA SER A 17 -12.01 -1.41 7.73
C SER A 17 -13.21 -2.34 7.55
N ASP A 18 -13.75 -2.45 6.33
CA ASP A 18 -14.88 -3.29 5.96
C ASP A 18 -14.47 -4.66 5.41
N GLN A 19 -13.18 -4.93 5.30
CA GLN A 19 -12.63 -6.19 4.77
C GLN A 19 -12.22 -7.15 5.88
N LYS A 20 -12.22 -8.45 5.56
CA LYS A 20 -11.86 -9.51 6.52
C LYS A 20 -10.36 -9.58 6.77
N GLY A 21 -9.55 -9.05 5.85
CA GLY A 21 -8.10 -9.09 6.00
C GLY A 21 -7.46 -10.36 5.42
N THR A 22 -8.14 -11.04 4.49
CA THR A 22 -7.57 -12.17 3.78
C THR A 22 -6.37 -11.74 2.92
N ILE A 23 -5.57 -12.71 2.47
CA ILE A 23 -4.50 -12.42 1.52
C ILE A 23 -5.05 -11.82 0.21
N ASP A 24 -6.18 -12.34 -0.27
CA ASP A 24 -6.86 -11.86 -1.47
C ASP A 24 -7.34 -10.40 -1.32
N ASP A 25 -7.90 -10.05 -0.16
CA ASP A 25 -8.32 -8.66 0.15
C ASP A 25 -7.12 -7.70 0.05
N GLN A 26 -5.99 -8.11 0.61
CA GLN A 26 -4.78 -7.30 0.65
C GLN A 26 -4.12 -7.20 -0.73
N GLU A 27 -4.06 -8.30 -1.47
CA GLU A 27 -3.49 -8.33 -2.83
C GLU A 27 -4.29 -7.41 -3.78
N ALA A 28 -5.63 -7.50 -3.74
CA ALA A 28 -6.49 -6.65 -4.56
C ALA A 28 -6.30 -5.14 -4.25
N ASN A 29 -6.18 -4.79 -2.97
CA ASN A 29 -5.93 -3.40 -2.56
C ASN A 29 -4.54 -2.90 -2.99
N VAL A 30 -3.51 -3.72 -2.81
CA VAL A 30 -2.13 -3.40 -3.21
C VAL A 30 -2.05 -3.22 -4.71
N TYR A 31 -2.70 -4.10 -5.48
CA TYR A 31 -2.74 -4.01 -6.93
C TYR A 31 -3.30 -2.67 -7.40
N GLY A 32 -4.50 -2.29 -6.92
CA GLY A 32 -5.10 -1.00 -7.26
C GLY A 32 -4.28 0.21 -6.78
N THR A 33 -3.49 0.06 -5.71
CA THR A 33 -2.56 1.10 -5.25
C THR A 33 -1.34 1.20 -6.17
N ALA A 34 -0.79 0.07 -6.61
CA ALA A 34 0.33 0.00 -7.55
C ALA A 34 -0.03 0.60 -8.92
N GLU A 35 -1.24 0.37 -9.42
CA GLU A 35 -1.73 0.98 -10.66
C GLU A 35 -1.68 2.52 -10.61
N LYS A 36 -2.03 3.12 -9.45
CA LYS A 36 -1.95 4.57 -9.26
C LYS A 36 -0.51 5.08 -9.33
N MET A 37 0.46 4.29 -8.87
CA MET A 37 1.89 4.66 -8.92
C MET A 37 2.43 4.71 -10.35
N LEU A 38 1.80 4.02 -11.30
CA LEU A 38 2.20 4.07 -12.72
C LEU A 38 2.18 5.49 -13.27
N THR A 39 1.34 6.38 -12.74
CA THR A 39 1.33 7.79 -13.14
C THR A 39 2.65 8.50 -12.83
N LEU A 40 3.24 8.24 -11.67
CA LEU A 40 4.54 8.80 -11.25
C LEU A 40 5.70 8.20 -12.06
N ILE A 41 5.63 6.90 -12.35
CA ILE A 41 6.60 6.22 -13.23
C ILE A 41 6.56 6.83 -14.63
N LYS A 42 5.36 6.98 -15.22
CA LYS A 42 5.17 7.61 -16.54
C LYS A 42 5.63 9.07 -16.58
N ALA A 43 5.52 9.77 -15.46
CA ALA A 43 6.05 11.13 -15.29
C ALA A 43 7.58 11.17 -15.02
N ASN A 44 8.28 10.04 -15.13
CA ASN A 44 9.74 9.92 -15.02
C ASN A 44 10.32 10.26 -13.63
N TYR A 45 9.56 9.97 -12.56
CA TYR A 45 10.05 10.08 -11.19
C TYR A 45 10.87 8.85 -10.77
N ASN A 46 11.87 9.06 -9.91
CA ASN A 46 12.36 8.02 -9.01
C ASN A 46 11.36 7.88 -7.86
N LEU A 47 11.07 6.65 -7.44
CA LEU A 47 10.06 6.36 -6.43
C LEU A 47 10.68 5.73 -5.19
N VAL A 48 10.29 6.23 -4.03
CA VAL A 48 10.43 5.57 -2.73
C VAL A 48 9.02 5.37 -2.20
N ILE A 49 8.66 4.14 -1.87
CA ILE A 49 7.32 3.80 -1.37
C ILE A 49 7.49 3.32 0.08
N THR A 50 6.70 3.90 0.98
CA THR A 50 6.58 3.47 2.37
C THR A 50 5.12 3.17 2.67
N HIS A 51 4.85 2.46 3.76
CA HIS A 51 3.47 2.21 4.18
C HIS A 51 3.34 2.11 5.70
N GLY A 52 2.13 2.33 6.21
CA GLY A 52 1.74 1.92 7.55
C GLY A 52 1.37 0.44 7.61
N ASN A 53 1.45 -0.17 8.79
CA ASN A 53 1.18 -1.61 9.01
C ASN A 53 0.20 -1.91 10.17
N GLY A 54 -0.52 -0.90 10.66
CA GLY A 54 -1.38 -1.00 11.85
C GLY A 54 -2.41 -2.15 11.81
N PRO A 55 -3.25 -2.24 10.77
CA PRO A 55 -4.20 -3.35 10.64
C PRO A 55 -3.50 -4.72 10.57
N GLN A 56 -2.36 -4.80 9.88
CA GLN A 56 -1.63 -6.05 9.67
C GLN A 56 -1.02 -6.55 10.98
N VAL A 57 -0.34 -5.68 11.73
CA VAL A 57 0.24 -6.06 13.02
C VAL A 57 -0.84 -6.34 14.06
N GLY A 58 -1.97 -5.62 14.01
CA GLY A 58 -3.14 -5.88 14.85
C GLY A 58 -3.70 -7.28 14.62
N ASN A 59 -3.90 -7.66 13.35
CA ASN A 59 -4.40 -9.01 13.01
C ASN A 59 -3.42 -10.12 13.44
N ILE A 60 -2.12 -9.91 13.26
CA ILE A 60 -1.09 -10.86 13.71
C ILE A 60 -1.13 -11.00 15.24
N LEU A 61 -1.25 -9.89 15.97
CA LEU A 61 -1.31 -9.90 17.43
C LEU A 61 -2.55 -10.64 17.95
N LEU A 62 -3.72 -10.46 17.31
CA LEU A 62 -4.97 -11.12 17.70
C LEU A 62 -5.03 -12.62 17.33
N ALA A 63 -4.19 -13.05 16.38
CA ALA A 63 -4.10 -14.45 15.96
C ALA A 63 -3.14 -15.30 16.80
N ASN A 64 -2.38 -14.67 17.72
CA ASN A 64 -1.52 -15.34 18.71
C ASN A 64 -2.15 -15.27 20.11
#